data_AF-A0A3A8JJI8-F1
#
_entry.id   AF-A0A3A8JJI8-F1
#
_cell.length_a   1.000
_cell.length_b   1.000
_cell.length_c   1.000
_cell.angle_alpha   90.00
_cell.angle_beta   90.00
_cell.angle_gamma   90.00
#
_symmetry.space_group_name_H-M   'P 1'
#
loop_
_entity.id
_entity.type
_entity.pdbx_description
1 polymer ?
#
loop_
_entity_poly.entity_id
_entity_poly.type
_entity_poly.pdbx_seq_one_letter_code
_entity_poly.pdbx_strand_id
1 'polypeptide(L)'
;MRIQSIMSGVVLTAGLMLAGCGGMEPTSEAQQPDLATRKDELPPCSGSEQYSRVFYSDPGFTQEVGRWRCYCGEGSAWVSGQWQGAPYSREEDVLACF
;
A
#
# COMPACT_ATOMS: atom_id res chain seq x y z
N MET A 1 -52.01 -43.23 -1.13
CA MET A 1 -50.73 -42.48 -1.16
C MET A 1 -50.11 -42.56 0.23
N ARG A 2 -48.86 -43.04 0.34
CA ARG A 2 -48.10 -43.15 1.59
C ARG A 2 -46.76 -42.45 1.41
N ILE A 3 -46.38 -41.70 2.43
CA ILE A 3 -45.24 -40.77 2.51
C ILE A 3 -43.97 -41.55 2.88
N GLN A 4 -42.88 -41.28 2.16
CA GLN A 4 -41.46 -41.57 2.42
C GLN A 4 -40.71 -40.78 1.31
N SER A 5 -39.65 -40.00 1.47
CA SER A 5 -38.72 -39.70 2.55
C SER A 5 -37.97 -38.42 2.16
N ILE A 6 -37.64 -37.56 3.14
CA ILE A 6 -36.35 -36.85 3.37
C ILE A 6 -35.29 -36.96 2.24
N MET A 7 -34.55 -35.93 1.82
CA MET A 7 -33.85 -34.92 2.61
C MET A 7 -33.19 -33.90 1.65
N SER A 8 -33.48 -32.63 1.86
CA SER A 8 -32.56 -31.47 1.84
C SER A 8 -31.16 -31.65 1.22
N GLY A 9 -31.00 -31.24 -0.04
CA GLY A 9 -29.71 -30.85 -0.60
C GLY A 9 -29.39 -29.40 -0.21
N VAL A 10 -28.87 -29.21 1.00
CA VAL A 10 -28.46 -27.89 1.51
C VAL A 10 -27.14 -27.48 0.88
N VAL A 11 -27.24 -26.37 0.14
CA VAL A 11 -26.21 -25.46 -0.33
C VAL A 11 -25.19 -25.15 0.78
N LEU A 12 -23.91 -25.47 0.56
CA LEU A 12 -22.79 -24.88 1.30
C LEU A 12 -21.59 -24.69 0.36
N THR A 13 -21.69 -23.69 -0.53
CA THR A 13 -20.52 -23.10 -1.22
C THR A 13 -20.16 -21.72 -0.67
N ALA A 14 -20.62 -21.38 0.53
CA ALA A 14 -20.22 -20.17 1.24
C ALA A 14 -19.03 -20.51 2.16
N GLY A 15 -17.80 -20.43 1.65
CA GLY A 15 -16.62 -20.68 2.49
C GLY A 15 -15.27 -20.16 1.99
N LEU A 16 -15.18 -19.54 0.82
CA LEU A 16 -13.88 -19.16 0.22
C LEU A 16 -13.77 -17.67 -0.14
N MET A 17 -14.43 -16.79 0.61
CA MET A 17 -14.34 -15.33 0.41
C MET A 17 -14.05 -14.57 1.71
N LEU A 18 -13.13 -15.07 2.55
CA LEU A 18 -12.77 -14.41 3.82
C LEU A 18 -11.27 -14.37 4.13
N ALA A 19 -10.40 -14.67 3.16
CA ALA A 19 -8.95 -14.50 3.33
C ALA A 19 -8.39 -13.58 2.24
N GLY A 20 -8.48 -12.27 2.47
CA GLY A 20 -7.83 -11.27 1.63
C GLY A 20 -8.22 -9.85 2.00
N CYS A 21 -7.32 -9.16 2.71
CA CYS A 21 -7.35 -7.75 3.09
C CYS A 21 -8.27 -7.36 4.27
N GLY A 22 -7.66 -7.17 5.46
CA GLY A 22 -8.24 -6.34 6.53
C GLY A 22 -8.85 -7.07 7.73
N GLY A 23 -8.05 -7.88 8.45
CA GLY A 23 -8.40 -8.34 9.80
C GLY A 23 -7.81 -7.42 10.86
N MET A 24 -8.62 -6.54 11.44
CA MET A 24 -8.30 -5.77 12.64
C MET A 24 -8.74 -6.59 13.86
N GLU A 25 -7.79 -7.20 14.56
CA GLU A 25 -7.96 -7.69 15.93
C GLU A 25 -7.22 -6.72 16.85
N PRO A 26 -7.87 -6.02 17.81
CA PRO A 26 -7.17 -5.19 18.76
C PRO A 26 -6.55 -6.11 19.83
N THR A 27 -5.39 -6.64 19.52
CA THR A 27 -4.52 -7.24 20.53
C THR A 27 -3.66 -6.14 21.13
N SER A 28 -3.75 -6.01 22.45
CA SER A 28 -2.94 -5.12 23.26
C SER A 28 -1.47 -5.20 22.86
N GLU A 29 -0.81 -4.04 22.85
CA GLU A 29 0.61 -3.88 22.56
C GLU A 29 0.96 -3.99 21.07
N ALA A 30 0.42 -3.07 20.27
CA ALA A 30 1.03 -2.71 19.00
C ALA A 30 2.44 -2.15 19.27
N GLN A 31 3.42 -3.05 19.38
CA GLN A 31 4.82 -2.73 19.19
C GLN A 31 4.90 -2.09 17.80
N GLN A 32 4.91 -0.76 17.77
CA GLN A 32 5.08 0.02 16.56
C GLN A 32 6.31 -0.57 15.86
N PRO A 33 6.17 -1.13 14.64
CA PRO A 33 7.30 -1.78 13.99
C PRO A 33 8.44 -0.77 13.92
N ASP A 34 9.64 -1.18 14.31
CA ASP A 34 10.82 -0.32 14.28
C ASP A 34 11.18 -0.03 12.81
N LEU A 35 10.53 1.00 12.25
CA LEU A 35 10.69 1.43 10.86
C LEU A 35 12.11 1.91 10.57
N ALA A 36 12.91 2.17 11.61
CA ALA A 36 14.29 2.61 11.51
C ALA A 36 15.22 1.58 10.86
N THR A 37 14.86 0.28 10.86
CA THR A 37 15.68 -0.78 10.25
C THR A 37 15.29 -1.13 8.82
N ARG A 38 14.15 -0.63 8.31
CA ARG A 38 13.77 -0.88 6.91
C ARG A 38 14.52 0.03 5.97
N LYS A 39 15.45 -0.57 5.23
CA LYS A 39 16.04 0.05 4.06
C LYS A 39 15.10 -0.20 2.88
N ASP A 40 14.02 0.56 2.83
CA ASP A 40 13.11 0.51 1.69
C ASP A 40 13.89 0.98 0.46
N GLU A 41 14.03 0.13 -0.56
CA GLU A 41 14.59 0.56 -1.84
C GLU A 41 13.47 1.26 -2.63
N LEU A 42 13.73 2.48 -3.11
CA LEU A 42 12.81 3.16 -4.01
C LEU A 42 12.83 2.44 -5.36
N PRO A 43 11.67 2.06 -5.91
CA PRO A 43 11.63 1.42 -7.22
C PRO A 43 12.15 2.38 -8.31
N PRO A 44 12.65 1.87 -9.44
CA PRO A 44 13.00 2.71 -10.58
C PRO A 44 11.74 3.37 -11.20
N CYS A 45 11.95 4.48 -11.91
CA CYS A 45 10.87 5.13 -12.65
C CYS A 45 10.51 4.30 -13.90
N SER A 46 9.23 4.25 -14.26
CA SER A 46 8.77 3.59 -15.49
C SER A 46 9.09 4.38 -16.75
N GLY A 47 9.28 5.70 -16.64
CA GLY A 47 9.41 6.64 -17.75
C GLY A 47 8.08 6.96 -18.47
N SER A 48 6.99 6.26 -18.14
CA SER A 48 5.65 6.48 -18.70
C SER A 48 4.85 7.57 -17.99
N GLU A 49 5.28 7.96 -16.79
CA GLU A 49 4.63 8.96 -15.96
C GLU A 49 5.69 9.84 -15.29
N GLN A 50 5.39 11.14 -15.20
CA GLN A 50 6.09 12.09 -14.37
C GLN A 50 5.31 12.24 -13.07
N TYR A 51 6.00 12.13 -11.93
CA TYR A 51 5.40 12.32 -10.61
C TYR A 51 6.47 12.62 -9.57
N SER A 52 6.06 13.19 -8.44
CA SER A 52 6.89 13.32 -7.25
C SER A 52 6.27 12.53 -6.10
N ARG A 53 6.98 11.57 -5.54
CA ARG A 53 6.64 11.01 -4.22
C ARG A 53 7.33 11.85 -3.15
N VAL A 54 6.54 12.46 -2.29
CA VAL A 54 7.00 13.28 -1.17
C VAL A 54 6.84 12.49 0.12
N PHE A 55 7.85 12.51 0.97
CA PHE A 55 7.93 11.78 2.23
C PHE A 55 7.80 12.75 3.40
N TYR A 56 7.05 12.36 4.44
CA TYR A 56 6.71 13.22 5.57
C TYR A 56 6.94 12.52 6.90
N SER A 57 7.28 13.31 7.93
CA SER A 57 7.40 12.82 9.31
C SER A 57 6.07 12.79 10.07
N ASP A 58 5.04 13.49 9.58
CA ASP A 58 3.73 13.59 10.21
C ASP A 58 2.60 13.10 9.28
N PRO A 59 1.51 12.56 9.84
CA PRO A 59 0.37 12.09 9.06
C PRO A 59 -0.44 13.22 8.41
N GLY A 60 -0.19 14.48 8.79
CA GLY A 60 -0.81 15.66 8.20
C GLY A 60 -0.19 16.07 6.86
N PHE A 61 0.89 15.42 6.44
CA PHE A 61 1.65 15.77 5.23
C PHE A 61 2.15 17.23 5.26
N THR A 62 2.61 17.70 6.43
CA THR A 62 3.03 19.11 6.61
C THR A 62 4.55 19.29 6.69
N GLN A 63 5.28 18.29 7.18
CA GLN A 63 6.73 18.30 7.33
C GLN A 63 7.36 17.33 6.34
N GLU A 64 7.74 17.84 5.18
CA GLU A 64 8.50 17.10 4.18
C GLU A 64 9.90 16.78 4.71
N VAL A 65 10.27 15.49 4.68
CA VAL A 65 11.60 15.01 5.06
C VAL A 65 12.41 14.56 3.85
N GLY A 66 11.76 14.23 2.73
CA GLY A 66 12.45 13.87 1.50
C GLY A 66 11.52 13.79 0.31
N ARG A 67 12.12 13.64 -0.87
CA ARG A 67 11.40 13.59 -2.14
C ARG A 67 12.09 12.68 -3.14
N TRP A 68 11.26 12.00 -3.91
CA TRP A 68 11.64 11.13 -5.01
C TRP A 68 10.87 11.56 -6.25
N ARG A 69 11.55 11.91 -7.33
CA ARG A 69 10.92 12.45 -8.54
C ARG A 69 11.27 11.65 -9.77
N CYS A 70 10.22 11.25 -10.48
CA CYS A 70 10.29 10.63 -11.79
C CYS A 70 9.93 11.64 -12.87
N TYR A 71 10.62 11.58 -14.00
CA TYR A 71 10.36 12.39 -15.19
C TYR A 71 10.01 11.52 -16.39
N CYS A 72 9.29 12.10 -17.34
CA CYS A 72 8.98 11.45 -18.59
C CYS A 72 10.24 11.03 -19.35
N GLY A 73 10.26 9.78 -19.83
CA GLY A 73 11.38 9.23 -20.60
C GLY A 73 12.62 8.90 -19.77
N GLU A 74 12.61 9.13 -18.46
CA GLU A 74 13.71 8.76 -17.55
C GLU A 74 13.36 7.49 -16.78
N GLY A 75 14.26 6.49 -16.82
CA GLY A 75 14.17 5.30 -15.96
C GLY A 75 14.80 5.50 -14.57
N SER A 76 15.52 6.60 -14.40
CA SER A 76 16.13 7.02 -13.14
C SER A 76 15.26 8.03 -12.42
N ALA A 77 15.49 8.15 -11.12
CA ALA A 77 14.79 9.12 -10.31
C ALA A 77 15.74 10.09 -9.63
N TRP A 78 15.22 11.28 -9.37
CA TRP A 78 15.89 12.33 -8.62
C TRP A 78 15.47 12.25 -7.16
N VAL A 79 16.44 12.07 -6.27
CA VAL A 79 16.20 11.83 -4.85
C VAL A 79 16.80 12.98 -4.04
N SER A 80 16.05 13.50 -3.08
CA SER A 80 16.51 14.51 -2.12
C SER A 80 15.98 14.25 -0.71
N GLY A 81 16.68 14.78 0.29
CA GLY A 81 16.30 14.69 1.70
C GLY A 81 16.52 13.31 2.36
N GLN A 82 15.92 13.12 3.53
CA GLN A 82 15.92 11.91 4.35
C GLN A 82 14.57 11.21 4.23
N TRP A 83 14.45 10.35 3.22
CA TRP A 83 13.22 9.57 2.97
C TRP A 83 13.27 8.17 3.59
N GLN A 84 14.46 7.67 3.93
CA GLN A 84 14.64 6.34 4.53
C GLN A 84 13.99 6.30 5.93
N GLY A 85 13.05 5.38 6.12
CA GLY A 85 12.28 5.28 7.36
C GLY A 85 11.20 6.34 7.53
N ALA A 86 10.88 7.13 6.49
CA ALA A 86 9.78 8.08 6.56
C ALA A 86 8.43 7.33 6.72
N PRO A 87 7.63 7.63 7.76
CA PRO A 87 6.41 6.89 8.06
C PRO A 87 5.26 7.17 7.07
N TYR A 88 5.31 8.30 6.36
CA TYR A 88 4.23 8.73 5.46
C TYR A 88 4.79 9.19 4.12
N SER A 89 4.06 8.90 3.04
CA SER A 89 4.38 9.41 1.71
C SER A 89 3.13 9.67 0.87
N ARG A 90 3.21 10.60 -0.07
CA ARG A 90 2.16 10.90 -1.05
C ARG A 90 2.77 11.11 -2.43
N GLU A 91 2.07 10.70 -3.47
CA GLU A 91 2.39 11.07 -4.85
C GLU A 91 1.66 12.35 -5.25
N GLU A 92 2.42 13.26 -5.83
CA GLU A 92 2.01 14.57 -6.29
C GLU A 92 2.43 14.77 -7.75
N ASP A 93 1.78 15.70 -8.44
CA ASP A 93 2.11 16.09 -9.82
C ASP A 93 2.09 14.92 -10.82
N VAL A 94 1.20 13.93 -10.64
CA VAL A 94 1.10 12.76 -11.51
C VAL A 94 0.60 13.16 -12.90
N LEU A 95 1.46 12.96 -13.90
CA LEU A 95 1.22 13.30 -15.29
C LEU A 95 1.65 12.12 -16.18
N ALA A 96 0.75 11.64 -17.04
CA ALA A 96 1.10 10.66 -18.05
C ALA A 96 2.02 11.27 -19.13
N CYS A 97 2.99 10.49 -19.59
CA CYS A 97 3.91 10.83 -20.66
C CYS A 97 3.39 10.24 -21.98
N PHE A 98 3.37 11.05 -23.04
CA PHE A 98 2.80 10.71 -24.36
C PHE A 98 3.90 10.41 -25.38
#